data_AF-A0A6G2DPW7-F1
#
_entry.id   AF-A0A6G2DPW7-F1
#
_cell.length_a   1.000
_cell.length_b   1.000
_cell.length_c   1.000
_cell.angle_alpha   90.00
_cell.angle_beta   90.00
_cell.angle_gamma   90.00
#
_symmetry.space_group_name_H-M   'P 1'
#
loop_
_entity.id
_entity.type
_entity.pdbx_description
1 polymer ?
#
loop_
_entity_poly.entity_id
_entity_poly.type
_entity_poly.pdbx_seq_one_letter_code
_entity_poly.pdbx_strand_id
1 'polypeptide(L)'
;GEQFVADESLDKGVKEVRNQGQDEETTTIRVYKVNAQTGDLTEPEVSTKVAKEMQAKITAVGTKPTVQSQEIPFKTVYKASPDLSYNVQQ
;
A
#
# COMPACT_ATOMS: atom_id res chain seq x y z
N GLY A 1 -12.42 -6.66 -2.23
CA GLY A 1 -12.41 -5.19 -2.41
C GLY A 1 -10.97 -4.68 -2.48
N GLU A 2 -10.74 -3.47 -2.98
CA GLU A 2 -9.40 -2.85 -3.01
C GLU A 2 -9.13 -2.09 -1.69
N GLN A 3 -7.93 -2.25 -1.14
CA GLN A 3 -7.47 -1.59 0.08
C GLN A 3 -6.26 -0.68 -0.24
N PHE A 4 -6.28 0.52 0.34
CA PHE A 4 -5.17 1.46 0.25
C PHE A 4 -4.39 1.52 1.57
N VAL A 5 -3.07 1.56 1.48
CA VAL A 5 -2.17 1.67 2.64
C VAL A 5 -1.23 2.84 2.40
N ALA A 6 -1.12 3.75 3.38
CA ALA A 6 -0.18 4.86 3.32
C ALA A 6 1.26 4.36 3.41
N ASP A 7 2.17 5.02 2.69
CA ASP A 7 3.58 4.69 2.70
C ASP A 7 4.46 5.93 2.67
N GLU A 8 5.15 6.19 3.77
CA GLU A 8 6.05 7.34 3.92
C GLU A 8 7.38 7.19 3.18
N SER A 9 7.71 6.00 2.69
CA SER A 9 8.91 5.76 1.87
C SER A 9 8.72 6.16 0.40
N LEU A 10 7.47 6.17 -0.08
CA LEU A 10 7.10 6.57 -1.44
C LEU A 10 6.79 8.06 -1.53
N ASP A 11 7.28 8.70 -2.59
CA ASP A 11 7.00 10.11 -2.84
C ASP A 11 5.48 10.39 -2.90
N LYS A 12 5.08 11.57 -2.42
CA LYS A 12 3.67 11.94 -2.28
C LYS A 12 2.89 11.74 -3.59
N GLY A 13 1.86 10.89 -3.54
CA GLY A 13 0.98 10.59 -4.69
C GLY A 13 1.44 9.46 -5.60
N VAL A 14 2.64 8.91 -5.41
CA VAL A 14 3.07 7.66 -6.08
C VAL A 14 2.19 6.52 -5.60
N LYS A 15 1.78 5.64 -6.52
CA LYS A 15 1.01 4.44 -6.22
C LYS A 15 1.77 3.19 -6.64
N GLU A 16 1.78 2.19 -5.79
CA GLU A 16 2.40 0.90 -6.06
C GLU A 16 1.45 -0.24 -5.67
N VAL A 17 1.20 -1.17 -6.59
CA VAL A 17 0.37 -2.35 -6.31
C VAL A 17 1.23 -3.40 -5.61
N ARG A 18 0.93 -3.68 -4.34
CA ARG A 18 1.65 -4.68 -3.52
C ARG A 18 1.05 -6.06 -3.59
N ASN A 19 -0.26 -6.12 -3.80
CA ASN A 19 -0.99 -7.35 -4.02
C ASN A 19 -2.06 -7.08 -5.09
N GLN A 20 -2.13 -7.92 -6.12
CA GLN A 20 -3.12 -7.74 -7.20
C GLN A 20 -4.54 -8.14 -6.79
N GLY A 21 -4.69 -8.80 -5.64
CA GLY A 21 -5.92 -9.46 -5.23
C GLY A 21 -6.11 -10.78 -5.95
N GLN A 22 -7.13 -11.52 -5.50
CA GLN A 22 -7.56 -12.77 -6.10
C GLN A 22 -9.04 -12.96 -5.79
N ASP A 23 -9.81 -13.42 -6.77
CA ASP A 23 -11.20 -13.79 -6.54
C ASP A 23 -11.31 -15.13 -5.81
N GLU A 24 -12.44 -15.33 -5.14
CA GLU A 24 -12.77 -16.64 -4.59
C GLU A 24 -13.02 -17.64 -5.73
N GLU A 25 -12.46 -18.85 -5.59
CA GLU A 25 -12.73 -19.97 -6.49
C GLU A 25 -13.40 -21.08 -5.68
N THR A 26 -14.58 -21.52 -6.11
CA THR A 26 -15.28 -22.66 -5.51
C THR A 26 -15.34 -23.82 -6.49
N THR A 27 -15.28 -25.04 -5.96
CA THR A 27 -15.44 -26.28 -6.73
C THR A 27 -16.64 -27.03 -6.21
N THR A 28 -17.59 -27.33 -7.09
CA THR A 28 -18.74 -28.19 -6.80
C THR A 28 -18.50 -29.58 -7.36
N ILE A 29 -18.62 -30.60 -6.52
CA ILE A 29 -18.47 -32.01 -6.87
C ILE A 29 -19.85 -32.67 -6.79
N ARG A 30 -20.23 -33.41 -7.83
CA ARG A 30 -21.48 -34.19 -7.89
C ARG A 30 -21.15 -35.65 -8.14
N VAL A 31 -21.59 -36.52 -7.24
CA VAL A 31 -21.36 -37.97 -7.33
C VAL A 31 -22.66 -38.66 -7.68
N TYR A 32 -22.73 -39.28 -8.86
CA TYR A 32 -23.87 -40.03 -9.34
C TYR A 32 -23.66 -41.53 -9.17
N LYS A 33 -24.71 -42.27 -8.86
CA LYS A 33 -24.73 -43.73 -9.00
C LYS A 33 -25.50 -44.08 -10.27
N VAL A 34 -24.92 -44.96 -11.09
CA VAL A 34 -25.54 -45.44 -12.33
C VAL A 34 -26.10 -46.83 -12.13
N ASN A 35 -27.32 -47.06 -12.59
CA ASN A 35 -27.90 -48.39 -12.73
C ASN A 35 -27.22 -49.10 -13.92
N ALA A 36 -26.57 -50.24 -13.68
CA ALA A 36 -25.79 -50.93 -14.71
C ALA A 36 -26.65 -51.59 -15.81
N GLN A 37 -27.94 -51.81 -15.55
CA GLN A 37 -28.86 -52.49 -16.45
C GLN A 37 -29.67 -51.51 -17.29
N THR A 38 -30.12 -50.40 -16.69
CA THR A 38 -30.99 -49.40 -17.35
C THR A 38 -30.25 -48.14 -17.77
N GLY A 39 -29.08 -47.86 -17.17
CA GLY A 39 -28.35 -46.62 -17.37
C GLY A 39 -28.89 -45.42 -16.58
N ASP A 40 -29.95 -45.61 -15.78
CA ASP A 40 -30.56 -44.54 -15.00
C ASP A 40 -29.60 -44.01 -13.92
N LEU A 41 -29.63 -42.70 -13.70
CA LEU A 41 -28.85 -42.03 -12.66
C LEU A 41 -29.72 -41.76 -11.42
N THR A 42 -29.13 -41.91 -10.24
CA THR A 42 -29.75 -41.43 -9.00
C THR A 42 -29.52 -39.93 -8.81
N GLU A 43 -30.31 -39.31 -7.93
CA GLU A 43 -29.99 -37.98 -7.40
C GLU A 43 -28.55 -37.99 -6.85
N PRO A 44 -27.70 -37.02 -7.23
CA PRO A 44 -26.31 -37.01 -6.82
C PRO A 44 -26.13 -36.54 -5.39
N GLU A 45 -25.07 -37.02 -4.75
CA GLU A 45 -24.52 -36.34 -3.59
C GLU A 45 -23.73 -35.11 -4.07
N VAL A 46 -24.06 -33.93 -3.52
CA VAL A 46 -23.47 -32.65 -3.90
C VAL A 46 -22.66 -32.07 -2.74
N SER A 47 -21.41 -31.72 -3.01
CA SER A 47 -20.57 -30.97 -2.08
C SER A 47 -19.89 -29.80 -2.77
N THR A 48 -19.68 -28.72 -2.02
CA THR A 48 -18.95 -27.53 -2.48
C THR A 48 -17.81 -27.27 -1.53
N LYS A 49 -16.65 -26.92 -2.08
CA LYS A 49 -15.48 -26.48 -1.31
C LYS A 49 -14.88 -25.22 -1.91
N VAL A 50 -14.32 -24.37 -1.07
CA VAL A 50 -13.49 -23.25 -1.51
C VAL A 50 -12.14 -23.82 -1.96
N ALA A 51 -11.81 -23.63 -3.23
CA ALA A 51 -10.54 -24.02 -3.83
C ALA A 51 -9.49 -22.89 -3.68
N LYS A 52 -9.94 -21.64 -3.72
CA LYS A 52 -9.11 -20.46 -3.45
C LYS A 52 -9.92 -19.41 -2.71
N GLU A 53 -9.36 -18.90 -1.62
CA GLU A 53 -9.95 -17.79 -0.87
C GLU A 53 -9.80 -16.47 -1.63
N MET A 54 -10.77 -15.58 -1.42
CA MET A 54 -10.67 -14.20 -1.90
C MET A 54 -9.53 -13.46 -1.19
N GLN A 55 -8.75 -12.70 -1.95
CA GLN A 55 -7.72 -11.81 -1.45
C GLN A 55 -7.95 -10.38 -1.98
N ALA A 56 -7.83 -9.40 -1.09
CA ALA A 56 -7.96 -8.00 -1.47
C ALA A 56 -6.76 -7.54 -2.32
N LYS A 57 -7.04 -6.70 -3.31
CA LYS A 57 -5.99 -5.92 -3.98
C LYS A 57 -5.48 -4.87 -3.00
N ILE A 58 -4.16 -4.76 -2.85
CA ILE A 58 -3.51 -3.80 -1.94
C ILE A 58 -2.67 -2.83 -2.76
N THR A 59 -3.00 -1.54 -2.67
CA THR A 59 -2.28 -0.45 -3.32
C THR A 59 -1.66 0.46 -2.26
N ALA A 60 -0.34 0.56 -2.26
CA ALA A 60 0.39 1.52 -1.45
C ALA A 60 0.26 2.92 -2.06
N VAL A 61 0.07 3.94 -1.22
CA VAL A 61 -0.02 5.35 -1.63
C VAL A 61 1.03 6.15 -0.89
N GLY A 62 1.92 6.79 -1.63
CA GLY A 62 3.02 7.57 -1.08
C GLY A 62 2.56 8.80 -0.31
N THR A 63 3.09 8.94 0.90
CA THR A 63 2.82 10.03 1.84
C THR A 63 4.09 10.71 2.34
N LYS A 64 5.24 10.48 1.71
CA LYS A 64 6.51 11.09 2.10
C LYS A 64 6.40 12.62 2.20
N PRO A 65 6.74 13.22 3.35
CA PRO A 65 6.62 14.66 3.55
C PRO A 65 7.64 15.42 2.71
N THR A 66 7.25 16.61 2.25
CA THR A 66 8.16 17.56 1.64
C THR A 66 8.58 18.58 2.68
N VAL A 67 9.89 18.77 2.86
CA VAL A 67 10.45 19.81 3.73
C VAL A 67 11.06 20.89 2.85
N GLN A 68 10.64 22.14 3.07
CA GLN A 68 11.25 23.32 2.43
C GLN A 68 11.88 24.19 3.51
N SER A 69 13.16 24.55 3.33
CA SER A 69 13.88 25.47 4.19
C SER A 69 14.30 26.69 3.38
N GLN A 70 14.14 27.87 3.97
CA GLN A 70 14.57 29.14 3.39
C GLN A 70 15.58 29.81 4.33
N GLU A 71 16.73 30.21 3.80
CA GLU A 71 17.70 31.01 4.55
C GLU A 71 17.21 32.45 4.69
N ILE A 72 17.27 33.00 5.90
CA ILE A 72 16.95 34.40 6.18
C ILE A 72 18.28 35.17 6.20
N PRO A 73 18.56 36.05 5.22
CA PRO A 73 19.78 36.83 5.22
C PRO A 73 19.76 37.87 6.33
N PHE A 74 20.82 37.95 7.13
CA PHE A 74 21.04 39.03 8.09
C PHE A 74 22.12 39.99 7.58
N LYS A 75 21.99 41.26 7.95
CA LYS A 75 23.03 42.26 7.71
C LYS A 75 23.94 42.35 8.93
N THR A 76 25.24 42.17 8.71
CA THR A 76 26.25 42.49 9.72
C THR A 76 26.45 44.01 9.74
N VAL A 77 26.35 44.63 10.92
CA VAL A 77 26.62 46.07 11.11
C VAL A 77 27.74 46.22 12.14
N TYR A 78 28.83 46.85 11.73
CA TYR A 78 29.91 47.21 12.62
C TYR A 78 29.60 48.54 13.32
N LYS A 79 29.73 48.57 14.66
CA LYS A 79 29.66 49.80 15.45
C LYS A 79 31.03 50.06 16.08
N ALA A 80 31.55 51.27 15.89
CA ALA A 80 32.79 51.67 16.57
C ALA A 80 32.51 51.88 18.06
N SER A 81 33.31 51.22 18.92
CA SER A 81 33.29 51.42 20.36
C SER A 81 34.53 52.23 20.78
N PRO A 82 34.38 53.32 21.54
CA PRO A 82 35.51 54.13 22.01
C PRO A 82 36.41 53.37 23.00
N ASP A 83 35.91 52.27 23.57
CA ASP A 83 36.62 51.39 24.50
C ASP A 83 37.50 50.33 23.78
N LEU A 84 37.45 50.24 22.45
CA LEU A 84 38.25 49.30 21.65
C LEU A 84 39.51 49.96 21.11
N SER A 85 40.64 49.26 21.21
CA SER A 85 41.91 49.68 20.59
C SER A 85 41.84 49.61 19.06
N TYR A 86 42.73 50.36 18.38
CA TYR A 86 42.79 50.39 16.92
C TYR A 86 42.89 48.97 16.31
N ASN A 87 42.00 48.66 15.36
CA ASN A 87 41.83 47.37 14.67
C ASN A 87 41.24 46.18 15.47
N VAL A 88 40.54 46.42 16.58
CA VAL A 88 39.81 45.34 17.28
C VAL A 88 38.34 45.33 16.86
N GLN A 89 37.84 44.17 16.41
CA GLN A 89 36.42 43.89 16.18
C GLN A 89 35.92 42.90 17.24
N GLN A 90 34.68 43.08 17.72
CA GLN A 90 33.93 42.12 18.53
C GLN A 90 32.69 41.66 17.77
#